data_AF-A0A968YQR1-F1
#
_entry.id   AF-A0A968YQR1-F1
#
_cell.length_a   1.000
_cell.length_b   1.000
_cell.length_c   1.000
_cell.angle_alpha   90.00
_cell.angle_beta   90.00
_cell.angle_gamma   90.00
#
_symmetry.space_group_name_H-M   'P 1'
#
loop_
_entity.id
_entity.type
_entity.pdbx_description
1 polymer ?
#
loop_
_entity_poly.entity_id
_entity_poly.type
_entity_poly.pdbx_seq_one_letter_code
_entity_poly.pdbx_strand_id
1 'polypeptide(L)'
;MVRHMTSDRHSELWINLPWRKLRKNLFRLQCRVWKAIRVNDRKRALSLQKLILKSRSARLLAIRQVTQLNAGKKTAGIDGKKSLTFKERFDLEEIL
;
A
#
# COMPACT_ATOMS: atom_id res chain seq x y z
N MET A 1 -6.03 -4.11 35.54
CA MET A 1 -5.98 -3.55 34.18
C MET A 1 -4.91 -4.30 33.40
N VAL A 2 -5.31 -5.21 32.51
CA VAL A 2 -4.36 -5.98 31.68
C VAL A 2 -3.86 -5.05 30.56
N ARG A 3 -2.59 -4.63 30.61
CA ARG A 3 -1.95 -3.89 29.52
C ARG A 3 -1.67 -4.86 28.37
N HIS A 4 -2.42 -4.74 27.28
CA HIS A 4 -2.12 -5.46 26.02
C HIS A 4 -0.85 -4.89 25.36
N MET A 5 0.33 -5.27 25.83
CA MET A 5 1.63 -4.69 25.40
C MET A 5 2.07 -5.05 23.97
N THR A 6 1.45 -6.03 23.31
CA THR A 6 1.92 -6.55 22.01
C THR A 6 1.19 -5.98 20.79
N SER A 7 -0.06 -5.53 20.98
CA SER A 7 -0.84 -4.87 19.91
C SER A 7 -0.28 -3.49 19.57
N ASP A 8 0.33 -2.82 20.54
CA ASP A 8 0.62 -1.38 20.50
C ASP A 8 1.68 -1.00 19.46
N ARG A 9 2.74 -1.82 19.35
CA ARG A 9 3.88 -1.53 18.48
C ARG A 9 3.50 -1.50 16.99
N HIS A 10 2.67 -2.42 16.52
CA HIS A 10 2.27 -2.45 15.10
C HIS A 10 1.29 -1.32 14.76
N SER A 11 0.40 -0.96 15.68
CA SER A 11 -0.48 0.19 15.52
C SER A 11 0.31 1.49 15.43
N GLU A 12 1.27 1.71 16.32
CA GLU A 12 2.13 2.89 16.30
C GLU A 12 2.92 2.98 15.00
N LEU A 13 3.57 1.87 14.58
CA LEU A 13 4.33 1.83 13.33
C LEU A 13 3.44 2.17 12.12
N TRP A 14 2.22 1.62 12.05
CA TRP A 14 1.30 1.91 10.95
C TRP A 14 0.85 3.36 10.93
N ILE A 15 0.47 3.92 12.09
CA ILE A 15 0.03 5.30 12.21
C ILE A 15 1.17 6.26 11.82
N ASN A 16 2.39 5.96 12.28
CA ASN A 16 3.58 6.78 12.08
C ASN A 16 4.25 6.61 10.71
N LEU A 17 3.73 5.74 9.84
CA LEU A 17 4.23 5.63 8.47
C LEU A 17 4.21 7.00 7.78
N PRO A 18 5.26 7.37 7.02
CA PRO A 18 5.35 8.69 6.38
C PRO A 18 4.47 8.77 5.13
N TRP A 19 3.15 8.71 5.30
CA TRP A 19 2.15 8.60 4.23
C TRP A 19 2.28 9.67 3.14
N ARG A 20 2.68 10.89 3.52
CA ARG A 20 2.95 11.98 2.55
C ARG A 20 4.15 11.65 1.66
N LYS A 21 5.22 11.06 2.21
CA LYS A 21 6.41 10.64 1.46
C LYS A 21 6.09 9.48 0.53
N LEU A 22 5.35 8.47 1.01
CA LEU A 22 4.92 7.33 0.20
C LEU A 22 4.09 7.79 -1.00
N ARG A 23 3.12 8.69 -0.79
CA ARG A 23 2.32 9.28 -1.88
C ARG A 23 3.16 10.04 -2.89
N LYS A 24 4.09 10.89 -2.42
CA LYS A 24 5.02 11.62 -3.30
C LYS A 24 5.87 10.68 -4.15
N ASN A 25 6.37 9.58 -3.56
CA ASN A 25 7.17 8.60 -4.28
C ASN A 25 6.38 7.88 -5.37
N LEU A 26 5.18 7.40 -5.05
CA LEU A 26 4.29 6.77 -6.03
C LEU A 26 3.92 7.74 -7.16
N PHE A 27 3.54 8.97 -6.81
CA PHE A 27 3.17 10.00 -7.78
C PHE A 27 4.31 10.29 -8.77
N ARG A 28 5.55 10.38 -8.30
CA ARG A 28 6.73 10.55 -9.18
C ARG A 28 6.89 9.40 -10.17
N LEU A 29 6.68 8.15 -9.75
CA LEU A 29 6.71 7.00 -10.66
C LEU A 29 5.59 7.07 -11.69
N GLN A 30 4.36 7.41 -11.26
CA GLN A 30 3.22 7.57 -12.16
C GLN A 30 3.45 8.69 -13.19
N CYS A 31 4.00 9.84 -12.78
CA CYS A 31 4.38 10.91 -13.71
C CYS A 31 5.44 10.44 -14.72
N ARG A 32 6.39 9.60 -14.31
CA ARG A 32 7.38 9.02 -15.24
C ARG A 32 6.73 8.08 -16.26
N VAL A 33 5.75 7.26 -15.83
CA VAL A 33 4.95 6.43 -16.74
C VAL A 33 4.23 7.32 -17.75
N TRP A 34 3.55 8.37 -17.27
CA TRP A 34 2.85 9.32 -18.14
C TRP A 34 3.79 9.97 -19.16
N LYS A 35 4.97 10.44 -18.74
CA LYS A 35 5.98 11.01 -19.64
C LYS A 35 6.45 10.01 -20.70
N ALA A 36 6.68 8.74 -20.32
CA ALA A 36 7.09 7.70 -21.27
C ALA A 36 5.98 7.39 -22.30
N ILE A 37 4.72 7.31 -21.85
CA ILE A 37 3.57 7.11 -22.75
C ILE A 37 3.40 8.29 -23.71
N ARG A 38 3.57 9.53 -23.22
CA ARG A 38 3.46 10.75 -24.04
C ARG A 38 4.43 10.78 -25.22
N VAL A 39 5.61 10.18 -25.10
CA VAL A 39 6.60 10.05 -26.19
C VAL A 39 6.54 8.68 -26.90
N ASN A 40 5.48 7.90 -26.66
CA ASN A 40 5.26 6.55 -27.18
C ASN A 40 6.37 5.52 -26.85
N ASP A 41 7.15 5.76 -25.79
CA ASP A 41 8.15 4.81 -25.27
C ASP A 41 7.47 3.75 -24.40
N ARG A 42 6.86 2.77 -25.08
CA ARG A 42 6.10 1.68 -24.44
C ARG A 42 6.99 0.76 -23.60
N LYS A 43 8.23 0.51 -24.04
CA LYS A 43 9.18 -0.35 -23.30
C LYS A 43 9.51 0.26 -21.94
N ARG A 44 9.80 1.56 -21.89
CA ARG A 44 10.05 2.27 -20.63
C ARG A 44 8.81 2.39 -19.76
N ALA A 45 7.63 2.63 -20.35
CA ALA A 45 6.38 2.64 -19.60
C ALA A 45 6.11 1.31 -18.89
N LEU A 46 6.29 0.18 -19.59
CA LEU A 46 6.14 -1.16 -19.02
C LEU A 46 7.16 -1.42 -17.89
N SER A 47 8.41 -1.02 -18.07
CA SER A 47 9.44 -1.14 -17.03
C SER A 47 9.08 -0.33 -15.78
N LEU A 48 8.59 0.90 -15.95
CA LEU A 48 8.13 1.75 -14.84
C LEU A 48 6.89 1.19 -14.15
N GLN A 49 5.95 0.60 -14.88
CA GLN A 49 4.79 -0.09 -14.28
C GLN A 49 5.23 -1.28 -13.43
N LYS A 50 6.16 -2.11 -13.93
CA LYS A 50 6.76 -3.21 -13.14
C LYS A 50 7.45 -2.69 -11.88
N LEU A 51 8.12 -1.54 -11.95
CA LEU A 51 8.73 -0.90 -10.78
C LEU A 51 7.69 -0.41 -9.78
N ILE A 52 6.55 0.13 -10.23
CA ILE A 52 5.44 0.53 -9.36
C ILE A 52 4.89 -0.70 -8.60
N LEU A 53 4.69 -1.82 -9.29
CA LEU A 53 4.18 -3.06 -8.67
C LEU A 53 5.12 -3.56 -7.55
N LYS A 54 6.44 -3.45 -7.73
CA LYS A 54 7.44 -3.82 -6.72
C LYS A 54 7.67 -2.75 -5.64
N SER A 55 7.04 -1.59 -5.75
CA SER A 55 7.29 -0.47 -4.84
C SER A 55 6.57 -0.67 -3.51
N ARG A 56 7.33 -0.74 -2.42
CA ARG A 56 6.80 -0.69 -1.06
C ARG A 56 5.86 0.50 -0.82
N SER A 57 6.15 1.65 -1.42
CA SER A 57 5.26 2.83 -1.32
C SER A 57 3.91 2.58 -1.99
N ALA A 58 3.89 1.90 -3.14
CA ALA A 58 2.65 1.55 -3.82
C ALA A 58 1.84 0.51 -3.03
N ARG A 59 2.51 -0.55 -2.54
CA ARG A 59 1.86 -1.61 -1.75
C ARG A 59 1.21 -1.09 -0.48
N LEU A 60 1.95 -0.33 0.34
CA LEU A 60 1.39 0.21 1.59
C LEU A 60 0.20 1.14 1.35
N LEU A 61 0.23 1.94 0.28
CA LEU A 61 -0.90 2.79 -0.09
C LEU A 61 -2.09 1.98 -0.58
N ALA A 62 -1.87 0.94 -1.37
CA ALA A 62 -2.92 0.03 -1.84
C ALA A 62 -3.58 -0.72 -0.67
N ILE A 63 -2.77 -1.28 0.24
CA ILE A 63 -3.25 -1.96 1.44
C ILE A 63 -4.08 -0.99 2.29
N ARG A 64 -3.58 0.24 2.54
CA ARG A 64 -4.35 1.26 3.26
C ARG A 64 -5.66 1.60 2.57
N GLN A 65 -5.65 1.76 1.26
CA GLN A 65 -6.85 2.08 0.48
C GLN A 65 -7.91 1.00 0.66
N VAL A 66 -7.55 -0.26 0.42
CA VAL A 66 -8.47 -1.40 0.50
C VAL A 66 -8.97 -1.63 1.93
N THR A 67 -8.06 -1.63 2.89
CA THR A 67 -8.38 -2.05 4.28
C THR A 67 -8.96 -0.94 5.15
N GLN A 68 -8.74 0.34 4.81
CA GLN A 68 -9.14 1.46 5.69
C GLN A 68 -10.00 2.53 5.02
N LEU A 69 -9.83 2.78 3.73
CA LEU A 69 -10.44 3.95 3.08
C LEU A 69 -11.65 3.58 2.20
N ASN A 70 -11.64 2.40 1.57
CA ASN A 70 -12.72 1.95 0.72
C ASN A 70 -14.03 1.78 1.50
N ALA A 71 -15.17 2.07 0.83
CA ALA A 71 -16.51 1.91 1.42
C ALA A 71 -16.78 0.46 1.87
N GLY A 72 -16.31 -0.52 1.07
CA GLY A 72 -16.48 -1.96 1.33
C GLY A 72 -15.55 -2.56 2.38
N LYS A 73 -14.72 -1.76 3.09
CA LYS A 73 -13.66 -2.25 4.02
C LYS A 73 -14.13 -3.12 5.20
N LYS A 74 -15.44 -3.21 5.45
CA LYS A 74 -16.06 -4.02 6.51
C LYS A 74 -16.71 -5.30 5.98
N THR A 75 -16.73 -5.47 4.66
CA THR A 75 -17.32 -6.64 4.00
C THR A 75 -16.25 -7.72 3.92
N ALA A 76 -16.58 -8.93 4.36
CA ALA A 76 -15.69 -10.06 4.18
C ALA A 76 -15.53 -10.36 2.68
N GLY A 77 -14.29 -10.58 2.25
CA GLY A 77 -14.00 -11.09 0.91
C GLY A 77 -14.18 -12.61 0.83
N ILE A 78 -13.66 -13.19 -0.24
CA ILE A 78 -13.59 -14.65 -0.43
C ILE A 78 -12.77 -15.32 0.68
N ASP A 79 -11.81 -14.60 1.26
CA ASP A 79 -10.98 -15.01 2.39
C ASP A 79 -11.73 -15.05 3.74
N GLY A 80 -13.00 -14.63 3.78
CA GLY A 80 -13.83 -14.61 4.99
C GLY A 80 -13.42 -13.56 6.04
N LYS A 81 -12.39 -12.74 5.78
CA LYS A 81 -11.89 -11.75 6.74
C LYS A 81 -12.56 -10.39 6.53
N LYS A 82 -13.28 -9.91 7.55
CA LYS A 82 -13.96 -8.59 7.50
C LYS A 82 -13.02 -7.40 7.65
N SER A 83 -11.96 -7.53 8.44
CA SER A 83 -11.01 -6.45 8.69
C SER A 83 -9.65 -7.01 9.10
N LEU A 84 -8.57 -6.47 8.53
CA LEU A 84 -7.21 -6.84 8.89
C LEU A 84 -6.72 -6.04 10.11
N THR A 85 -6.00 -6.71 11.00
CA THR A 85 -5.21 -6.11 12.07
C THR A 85 -3.99 -5.36 11.51
N PHE A 86 -3.34 -4.52 12.32
CA PHE A 86 -2.13 -3.82 11.87
C PHE A 86 -1.00 -4.77 11.49
N LYS A 87 -0.83 -5.87 12.23
CA LYS A 87 0.16 -6.91 11.94
C LYS A 87 -0.13 -7.58 10.60
N GLU A 88 -1.35 -8.05 10.37
CA GLU A 88 -1.74 -8.69 9.10
C GLU A 88 -1.56 -7.77 7.88
N ARG A 89 -1.66 -6.44 8.05
CA ARG A 89 -1.38 -5.49 6.97
C ARG A 89 0.11 -5.41 6.63
N PHE A 90 0.99 -5.55 7.61
CA PHE A 90 2.43 -5.63 7.37
C PHE A 90 2.81 -6.98 6.77
N ASP A 91 2.23 -8.08 7.29
CA ASP A 91 2.44 -9.42 6.73
C ASP A 91 2.02 -9.45 5.23
N LEU A 92 0.91 -8.81 4.88
CA LEU A 92 0.48 -8.68 3.48
C LEU A 92 1.43 -7.84 2.63
N GLU A 93 2.12 -6.85 3.21
CA GLU A 93 3.12 -6.05 2.47
C GLU A 93 4.38 -6.83 2.14
N GLU A 94 4.75 -7.79 3.00
CA GLU A 94 5.92 -8.65 2.79
C GLU A 94 5.65 -9.75 1.76
N ILE A 95 4.40 -10.23 1.68
CA ILE A 95 4.00 -11.28 0.73
C ILE A 95 3.88 -10.75 -0.72
N LEU A 96 3.51 -9.47 -0.90
CA LEU A 96 3.23 -8.84 -2.20
C LEU A 96 4.47 -8.24 -2.88
#